data_AF-A0A950KW55-F1
#
_entry.id   AF-A0A950KW55-F1
#
_cell.length_a   1.000
_cell.length_b   1.000
_cell.length_c   1.000
_cell.angle_alpha   90.00
_cell.angle_beta   90.00
_cell.angle_gamma   90.00
#
_symmetry.space_group_name_H-M   'P 1'
#
loop_
_entity.id
_entity.type
_entity.pdbx_description
1 polymer ?
#
loop_
_entity_poly.entity_id
_entity_poly.type
_entity_poly.pdbx_seq_one_letter_code
_entity_poly.pdbx_strand_id
1 'polypeptide(L)'
;MSDGSFDLVVSSLQADAADTRSLVEALATKLERALPAETHVDRKAAKLLSRDKRVTRIDVRLGDLDYALRMEGERARTQRSKTSGGIVIKSEELSLEAWLAALADT
;
A
#
# COMPACT_ATOMS: atom_id res chain seq x y z
N MET A 1 23.14 -11.54 -10.42
CA MET A 1 22.79 -12.59 -9.45
C MET A 1 22.40 -11.92 -8.14
N SER A 2 21.10 -11.72 -7.92
CA SER A 2 20.44 -11.48 -6.61
C SER A 2 18.96 -11.24 -6.88
N ASP A 3 18.18 -12.30 -7.09
CA ASP A 3 16.72 -12.19 -7.34
C ASP A 3 15.88 -13.17 -6.49
N GLY A 4 16.53 -14.09 -5.77
CA GLY A 4 15.84 -15.18 -5.09
C GLY A 4 15.09 -14.79 -3.81
N SER A 5 15.47 -13.70 -3.13
CA SER A 5 14.77 -13.27 -1.91
C SER A 5 13.55 -12.39 -2.20
N PHE A 6 13.54 -11.67 -3.33
CA PHE A 6 12.45 -10.77 -3.68
C PHE A 6 11.33 -11.51 -4.42
N ASP A 7 11.69 -12.43 -5.33
CA ASP A 7 10.73 -13.33 -5.97
C ASP A 7 10.00 -14.21 -4.94
N LEU A 8 10.68 -14.58 -3.83
CA LEU A 8 10.04 -15.28 -2.70
C LEU A 8 9.07 -14.39 -1.92
N VAL A 9 9.33 -13.09 -1.83
CA VAL A 9 8.42 -12.11 -1.22
C VAL A 9 7.21 -11.89 -2.12
N VAL A 10 7.41 -11.74 -3.42
CA VAL A 10 6.33 -11.63 -4.42
C VAL A 10 5.49 -12.89 -4.47
N SER A 11 6.12 -14.07 -4.51
CA SER A 11 5.46 -15.38 -4.49
C SER A 11 4.75 -15.64 -3.15
N SER A 12 5.31 -15.21 -2.02
CA SER A 12 4.63 -15.26 -0.73
C SER A 12 3.41 -14.34 -0.70
N LEU A 13 3.46 -13.17 -1.32
CA LEU A 13 2.32 -12.24 -1.42
C LEU A 13 1.22 -12.77 -2.34
N GLN A 14 1.58 -13.46 -3.43
CA GLN A 14 0.62 -14.15 -4.32
C GLN A 14 0.00 -15.40 -3.67
N ALA A 15 0.75 -16.15 -2.88
CA ALA A 15 0.25 -17.33 -2.17
C ALA A 15 -0.68 -16.97 -0.99
N ASP A 16 -0.47 -15.81 -0.35
CA ASP A 16 -1.30 -15.27 0.73
C ASP A 16 -2.53 -14.48 0.22
N ALA A 17 -2.74 -14.41 -1.11
CA ALA A 17 -3.86 -13.71 -1.75
C ALA A 17 -5.25 -14.25 -1.37
N ALA A 18 -5.34 -15.29 -0.53
CA ALA A 18 -6.57 -15.71 0.11
C ALA A 18 -7.16 -14.64 1.07
N ASP A 19 -6.35 -13.69 1.55
CA ASP A 19 -6.85 -12.54 2.32
C ASP A 19 -6.07 -11.24 2.06
N THR A 20 -6.43 -10.54 0.98
CA THR A 20 -5.89 -9.22 0.60
C THR A 20 -5.89 -8.23 1.77
N ARG A 21 -6.85 -8.34 2.69
CA ARG A 21 -6.94 -7.47 3.87
C ARG A 21 -5.81 -7.74 4.85
N SER A 22 -5.50 -9.01 5.13
CA SER A 22 -4.38 -9.38 6.02
C SER A 22 -3.03 -8.91 5.45
N LEU A 23 -2.85 -9.02 4.13
CA LEU A 23 -1.69 -8.47 3.43
C LEU A 23 -1.57 -6.95 3.63
N VAL A 24 -2.65 -6.21 3.44
CA VAL A 24 -2.67 -4.75 3.59
C VAL A 24 -2.40 -4.30 5.04
N GLU A 25 -2.89 -5.04 6.03
CA GLU A 25 -2.58 -4.77 7.46
C GLU A 25 -1.08 -4.97 7.77
N ALA A 26 -0.50 -6.05 7.27
CA ALA A 26 0.93 -6.34 7.43
C ALA A 26 1.79 -5.28 6.73
N LEU A 27 1.40 -4.88 5.51
CA LEU A 27 2.05 -3.85 4.72
C LEU A 27 2.02 -2.49 5.41
N ALA A 28 0.85 -2.08 5.92
CA ALA A 28 0.70 -0.84 6.68
C ALA A 28 1.65 -0.82 7.89
N THR A 29 1.70 -1.91 8.65
CA THR A 29 2.58 -2.03 9.82
C THR A 29 4.06 -1.93 9.45
N LYS A 30 4.47 -2.52 8.30
CA LYS A 30 5.85 -2.42 7.81
C LYS A 30 6.20 -1.00 7.37
N LEU A 31 5.32 -0.34 6.61
CA LEU A 31 5.52 1.01 6.10
C LEU A 31 5.56 2.05 7.23
N GLU A 32 4.65 1.97 8.21
CA GLU A 32 4.68 2.84 9.40
C GLU A 32 5.97 2.69 10.21
N ARG A 33 6.61 1.53 10.19
CA ARG A 33 7.90 1.29 10.89
C ARG A 33 9.11 1.75 10.08
N ALA A 34 9.09 1.52 8.77
CA ALA A 34 10.21 1.84 7.89
C ALA A 34 10.26 3.33 7.54
N LEU A 35 9.10 3.95 7.31
CA LEU A 35 8.92 5.30 6.78
C LEU A 35 7.82 6.06 7.55
N PRO A 36 8.03 6.33 8.85
CA PRO A 36 6.99 6.89 9.72
C PRO A 36 6.58 8.33 9.36
N ALA A 37 7.44 9.12 8.73
CA ALA A 37 7.15 10.50 8.38
C ALA A 37 6.42 10.62 7.03
N GLU A 38 6.61 9.63 6.18
CA GLU A 38 6.16 9.58 4.78
C GLU A 38 4.89 8.73 4.63
N THR A 39 4.61 7.86 5.59
CA THR A 39 3.46 6.94 5.56
C THR A 39 2.32 7.46 6.42
N HIS A 40 1.12 7.49 5.83
CA HIS A 40 -0.13 7.73 6.52
C HIS A 40 -1.07 6.53 6.35
N VAL A 41 -1.61 6.02 7.46
CA VAL A 41 -2.51 4.87 7.45
C VAL A 41 -3.84 5.23 8.10
N ASP A 42 -4.92 5.14 7.32
CA ASP A 42 -6.28 5.31 7.82
C ASP A 42 -6.89 3.97 8.20
N ARG A 43 -7.24 3.84 9.48
CA ARG A 43 -7.93 2.66 10.03
C ARG A 43 -9.36 3.03 10.45
N LYS A 44 -10.35 2.30 9.94
CA LYS A 44 -11.77 2.50 10.29
C LYS A 44 -12.38 1.25 10.90
N ALA A 45 -13.37 1.43 11.75
CA ALA A 45 -14.11 0.30 12.34
C ALA A 45 -14.81 -0.50 11.24
N ALA A 46 -14.69 -1.83 11.27
CA ALA A 46 -15.27 -2.71 10.26
C ALA A 46 -16.81 -2.72 10.25
N LYS A 47 -17.43 -2.41 11.41
CA LYS A 47 -18.88 -2.22 11.58
C LYS A 47 -19.12 -1.03 12.49
N LEU A 48 -20.29 -0.40 12.37
CA LEU A 48 -20.71 0.67 13.28
C LEU A 48 -20.63 0.13 14.72
N LEU A 49 -19.77 0.73 15.54
CA LEU A 49 -19.47 0.36 16.94
C LEU A 49 -18.54 -0.86 17.17
N SER A 50 -17.94 -1.46 16.13
CA SER A 50 -16.92 -2.49 16.35
C SER A 50 -15.62 -1.88 16.88
N ARG A 51 -14.98 -2.56 17.84
CA ARG A 51 -13.60 -2.24 18.28
C ARG A 51 -12.55 -2.69 17.26
N ASP A 52 -12.94 -3.54 16.32
CA ASP A 52 -12.08 -4.03 15.26
C ASP A 52 -11.90 -2.93 14.19
N LYS A 53 -10.75 -2.25 14.24
CA LYS A 53 -10.36 -1.24 13.25
C LYS A 53 -9.46 -1.89 12.21
N ARG A 54 -9.83 -1.74 10.94
CA ARG A 54 -9.09 -2.26 9.80
C ARG A 54 -8.54 -1.14 8.95
N VAL A 55 -7.39 -1.38 8.33
CA VAL A 55 -6.80 -0.47 7.34
C VAL A 55 -7.76 -0.32 6.17
N THR A 56 -8.03 0.94 5.82
CA THR A 56 -8.90 1.32 4.70
C THR A 56 -8.14 2.11 3.63
N ARG A 57 -7.07 2.80 4.03
CA ARG A 57 -6.19 3.51 3.12
C ARG A 57 -4.77 3.57 3.67
N ILE A 58 -3.81 3.48 2.77
CA ILE A 58 -2.39 3.78 3.00
C ILE A 58 -2.01 4.83 1.97
N ASP A 59 -1.43 5.93 2.40
CA ASP A 59 -0.79 6.91 1.54
C ASP A 59 0.69 6.99 1.91
N VAL A 60 1.59 6.90 0.94
CA VAL A 60 3.03 7.04 1.12
C VAL A 60 3.52 8.17 0.21
N ARG A 61 4.15 9.19 0.79
CA ARG A 61 4.68 10.34 0.05
C ARG A 61 6.19 10.32 0.02
N LEU A 62 6.76 10.08 -1.17
CA LEU A 62 8.20 10.02 -1.41
C LEU A 62 8.57 11.10 -2.43
N GLY A 63 9.00 12.26 -1.92
CA GLY A 63 9.32 13.43 -2.75
C GLY A 63 8.12 13.91 -3.55
N ASP A 64 8.24 13.86 -4.88
CA ASP A 64 7.18 14.25 -5.83
C ASP A 64 6.21 13.11 -6.16
N LEU A 65 6.37 11.93 -5.56
CA LEU A 65 5.52 10.77 -5.82
C LEU A 65 4.65 10.47 -4.61
N ASP A 66 3.36 10.31 -4.86
CA ASP A 66 2.36 9.86 -3.89
C ASP A 66 1.85 8.48 -4.31
N TYR A 67 1.98 7.52 -3.41
CA TYR A 67 1.52 6.15 -3.57
C TYR A 67 0.32 5.93 -2.67
N ALA A 68 -0.83 5.64 -3.26
CA ALA A 68 -2.06 5.39 -2.51
C ALA A 68 -2.54 3.96 -2.70
N LEU A 69 -2.92 3.32 -1.61
CA LEU A 69 -3.67 2.06 -1.59
C LEU A 69 -4.98 2.29 -0.84
N ARG A 70 -6.10 1.85 -1.40
CA ARG A 70 -7.43 1.93 -0.79
C ARG A 70 -8.12 0.57 -0.82
N MET A 71 -8.77 0.22 0.28
CA MET A 71 -9.60 -0.98 0.36
C MET A 71 -11.03 -0.67 -0.11
N GLU A 72 -11.48 -1.38 -1.13
CA GLU A 72 -12.86 -1.43 -1.61
C GLU A 72 -13.46 -2.80 -1.30
N GLY A 73 -14.06 -2.92 -0.11
CA GLY A 73 -14.52 -4.22 0.39
C GLY A 73 -13.35 -5.16 0.65
N GLU A 74 -13.21 -6.21 -0.15
CA GLU A 74 -12.11 -7.19 -0.07
C GLU A 74 -11.01 -6.95 -1.11
N ARG A 75 -11.19 -5.95 -1.99
CA ARG A 75 -10.21 -5.63 -3.04
C ARG A 75 -9.36 -4.44 -2.64
N ALA A 76 -8.08 -4.47 -2.96
CA ALA A 76 -7.19 -3.32 -2.87
C ALA A 76 -7.13 -2.63 -4.24
N ARG A 77 -7.40 -1.32 -4.27
CA ARG A 77 -7.07 -0.45 -5.39
C ARG A 77 -5.82 0.34 -5.08
N THR A 78 -4.90 0.38 -6.03
CA THR A 78 -3.61 1.04 -5.89
C THR A 78 -3.42 2.06 -6.98
N GLN A 79 -2.83 3.19 -6.62
CA GLN A 79 -2.60 4.30 -7.51
C GLN A 79 -1.24 4.94 -7.20
N ARG A 80 -0.53 5.37 -8.24
CA ARG A 80 0.59 6.30 -8.11
C ARG A 80 0.19 7.64 -8.70
N SER A 81 0.55 8.71 -8.01
CA SER A 81 0.39 10.06 -8.49
C SER A 81 1.71 10.81 -8.42
N LYS A 82 1.95 11.69 -9.40
CA LYS A 82 3.06 12.62 -9.35
C LYS A 82 2.53 13.99 -8.97
N THR A 83 3.01 14.53 -7.88
CA THR A 83 2.67 15.84 -7.36
C THR A 83 3.85 16.78 -7.58
N SER A 84 3.58 17.98 -8.10
CA SER A 84 4.59 19.04 -8.18
C SER A 84 3.97 20.34 -7.70
N GLY A 85 4.65 21.01 -6.77
CA GLY A 85 4.13 22.26 -6.17
C GLY A 85 2.80 22.09 -5.43
N GLY A 86 2.51 20.90 -4.91
CA GLY A 86 1.26 20.59 -4.19
C GLY A 86 0.06 20.27 -5.10
N ILE A 87 0.25 20.21 -6.42
CA ILE A 87 -0.79 19.86 -7.39
C ILE A 87 -0.46 18.50 -8.01
N VAL A 88 -1.44 17.59 -8.03
CA VAL A 88 -1.33 16.31 -8.71
C VAL A 88 -1.31 16.56 -10.22
N ILE A 89 -0.19 16.24 -10.86
CA ILE A 89 0.03 16.41 -12.31
C ILE A 89 -0.48 15.19 -13.08
N LYS A 90 -0.20 14.00 -12.55
CA LYS A 90 -0.55 12.74 -13.20
C LYS A 90 -0.93 11.72 -12.14
N SER A 91 -1.95 10.93 -12.43
CA SER A 91 -2.36 9.77 -11.64
C SER A 91 -2.50 8.56 -12.55
N GLU A 92 -2.03 7.41 -12.09
CA GLU A 92 -2.15 6.13 -12.78
C GLU A 92 -2.57 5.04 -11.79
N GLU A 93 -3.59 4.26 -12.17
CA GLU A 93 -3.96 3.06 -11.43
C GLU A 93 -2.90 1.97 -11.72
N LEU A 94 -2.42 1.33 -10.68
CA LEU A 94 -1.44 0.26 -10.75
C LEU A 94 -2.05 -1.02 -10.18
N SER A 95 -1.57 -2.18 -10.63
CA SER A 95 -1.79 -3.41 -9.85
C SER A 95 -1.07 -3.30 -8.51
N LEU A 96 -1.51 -4.08 -7.52
CA LEU A 96 -0.88 -4.12 -6.20
C LEU A 96 0.61 -4.48 -6.31
N GLU A 97 0.96 -5.42 -7.20
CA GLU A 97 2.35 -5.83 -7.45
C GLU A 97 3.18 -4.69 -8.04
N ALA A 98 2.67 -4.01 -9.07
CA ALA A 98 3.36 -2.87 -9.69
C ALA A 98 3.51 -1.70 -8.72
N TRP A 99 2.55 -1.50 -7.83
CA TRP A 99 2.61 -0.48 -6.78
C TRP A 99 3.69 -0.80 -5.74
N LEU A 100 3.78 -2.06 -5.30
CA LEU A 100 4.82 -2.52 -4.36
C LEU A 100 6.22 -2.43 -4.98
N ALA A 101 6.37 -2.85 -6.24
CA ALA A 101 7.63 -2.74 -6.95
C ALA A 101 8.07 -1.27 -7.08
N ALA A 102 7.14 -0.37 -7.43
CA ALA A 102 7.45 1.04 -7.56
C ALA A 102 7.87 1.69 -6.24
N LEU A 103 7.32 1.25 -5.10
CA LEU A 103 7.78 1.69 -3.78
C LEU A 103 9.17 1.14 -3.41
N ALA A 104 9.52 -0.06 -3.85
CA ALA A 104 10.82 -0.67 -3.58
C ALA A 104 11.94 -0.02 -4.40
N ASP A 105 11.63 0.50 -5.58
CA ASP A 105 12.56 1.19 -6.49
C ASP A 105 12.76 2.68 -6.15
N THR A 106 12.18 3.18 -5.04
CA THR A 106 12.28 4.60 -4.63
C THR A 106 13.45 4.85 -3.70
#